data_AF-A0A3E0W0J1-F1
#
_entry.id   AF-A0A3E0W0J1-F1
#
_cell.length_a   1.000
_cell.length_b   1.000
_cell.length_c   1.000
_cell.angle_alpha   90.00
_cell.angle_beta   90.00
_cell.angle_gamma   90.00
#
_symmetry.space_group_name_H-M   'P 1'
#
loop_
_entity.id
_entity.type
_entity.pdbx_description
1 polymer ?
#
loop_
_entity_poly.entity_id
_entity_poly.type
_entity_poly.pdbx_seq_one_letter_code
_entity_poly.pdbx_strand_id
1 'polypeptide(L)'
;MRELTLSVDYAQGWPLSDITWWPEDKPDWPALITPQLDADLRAWAHFFVKWGNDETGLFGSEERRKWFDLEGFRLRDELEKQVGHLYTITLQLWF
;
A
#
# COMPACT_ATOMS: atom_id res chain seq x y z
N MET A 1 0.96 5.88 19.32
CA MET A 1 1.16 6.10 17.87
C MET A 1 0.13 5.24 17.16
N ARG A 2 -0.55 5.76 16.14
CA ARG A 2 -1.60 5.00 15.43
C ARG A 2 -0.92 4.09 14.40
N GLU A 3 -1.40 2.86 14.26
CA GLU A 3 -0.87 1.92 13.26
C GLU A 3 -1.59 2.10 11.93
N LEU A 4 -0.83 2.04 10.83
CA LEU A 4 -1.35 2.04 9.47
C LEU A 4 -0.83 0.83 8.71
N THR A 5 -1.73 0.14 8.03
CA THR A 5 -1.38 -1.01 7.22
C THR A 5 -1.33 -0.61 5.75
N LEU A 6 -0.14 -0.75 5.15
CA LEU A 6 0.06 -0.78 3.71
C LEU A 6 -0.44 -2.12 3.19
N SER A 7 -1.55 -2.10 2.46
CA SER A 7 -2.22 -3.27 1.91
C SER A 7 -2.97 -2.89 0.64
N VAL A 8 -3.35 -3.87 -0.16
CA VAL A 8 -4.13 -3.65 -1.38
C VAL A 8 -5.33 -4.58 -1.40
N ASP A 9 -6.41 -4.09 -2.00
CA ASP A 9 -7.66 -4.81 -2.21
C ASP A 9 -8.23 -4.38 -3.57
N TYR A 10 -8.95 -5.28 -4.24
CA TYR A 10 -9.61 -5.02 -5.52
C TYR A 10 -10.61 -3.84 -5.46
N ALA A 11 -11.16 -3.54 -4.27
CA ALA A 11 -12.07 -2.42 -4.07
C ALA A 11 -11.36 -1.11 -3.63
N GLN A 12 -10.05 -1.13 -3.37
CA GLN A 12 -9.33 0.01 -2.83
C GLN A 12 -8.53 0.76 -3.91
N GLY A 13 -8.82 2.04 -4.07
CA GLY A 13 -8.03 2.96 -4.93
C GLY A 13 -6.82 3.59 -4.22
N TRP A 14 -6.60 3.27 -2.95
CA TRP A 14 -5.51 3.79 -2.11
C TRP A 14 -5.02 2.68 -1.18
N PRO A 15 -3.72 2.34 -1.17
CA PRO A 15 -3.22 1.14 -0.50
C PRO A 15 -2.88 1.33 0.99
N LEU A 16 -3.45 2.34 1.65
CA LEU A 16 -3.31 2.51 3.10
C LEU A 16 -4.68 2.40 3.74
N SER A 17 -4.84 1.39 4.58
CA SER A 17 -6.10 1.12 5.26
C SER A 17 -5.93 1.20 6.78
N ASP A 18 -6.82 1.97 7.41
CA ASP A 18 -7.21 1.75 8.80
C ASP A 18 -8.72 1.51 8.79
N ILE A 19 -9.16 0.34 9.27
CA ILE A 19 -10.57 -0.09 9.30
C ILE A 19 -11.47 0.81 10.14
N THR A 20 -10.88 1.66 10.98
CA THR A 20 -11.59 2.58 11.88
C THR A 20 -11.63 4.02 11.37
N TRP A 21 -11.13 4.31 10.16
CA TRP A 21 -11.18 5.66 9.60
C TRP A 21 -12.53 6.00 8.98
N TRP A 22 -13.19 6.98 9.60
CA TRP A 22 -14.22 7.76 8.92
C TRP A 22 -13.57 8.68 7.88
N PRO A 23 -14.29 9.07 6.81
CA PRO A 23 -13.75 9.96 5.78
C PRO A 23 -13.09 11.23 6.32
N GLU A 24 -13.67 11.82 7.37
CA GLU A 24 -13.18 13.02 8.06
C GLU A 24 -11.89 12.79 8.87
N ASP A 25 -11.58 11.55 9.26
CA ASP A 25 -10.38 11.19 10.02
C ASP A 25 -9.20 10.83 9.11
N LYS A 26 -9.42 10.80 7.79
CA LYS A 26 -8.38 10.45 6.82
C LYS A 26 -7.31 11.56 6.79
N PRO A 27 -6.02 11.20 6.94
CA PRO A 27 -4.94 12.17 6.81
C PRO A 27 -4.92 12.79 5.41
N ASP A 28 -4.50 14.05 5.34
CA ASP A 28 -4.20 14.72 4.07
C ASP A 28 -2.87 14.19 3.51
N TRP A 29 -2.92 13.02 2.88
CA TRP A 29 -1.75 12.33 2.34
C TRP A 29 -0.91 13.20 1.40
N PRO A 30 -1.47 13.98 0.46
CA PRO A 30 -0.70 14.90 -0.38
C PRO A 30 0.17 15.91 0.39
N ALA A 31 -0.20 16.26 1.63
CA ALA A 31 0.61 17.15 2.47
C ALA A 31 1.67 16.40 3.30
N LEU A 32 1.52 15.09 3.48
CA LEU A 32 2.36 14.27 4.36
C LEU A 32 3.45 13.48 3.61
N ILE A 33 3.21 13.17 2.34
CA ILE A 33 4.15 12.39 1.52
C ILE A 33 4.50 13.10 0.22
N THR A 34 5.64 12.73 -0.36
CA THR A 34 6.05 13.27 -1.64
C THR A 34 5.11 12.82 -2.77
N PRO A 35 4.94 13.64 -3.83
CA PRO A 35 4.15 13.25 -5.00
C PRO A 35 4.63 11.94 -5.66
N GLN A 36 5.94 11.67 -5.59
CA GLN A 36 6.50 10.44 -6.12
C GLN A 36 6.05 9.22 -5.29
N LEU A 37 6.04 9.31 -3.96
CA LEU A 37 5.59 8.20 -3.12
C LEU A 37 4.09 7.94 -3.32
N ASP A 38 3.26 8.98 -3.43
CA ASP A 38 1.82 8.81 -3.76
C ASP A 38 1.64 8.08 -5.09
N ALA A 39 2.38 8.49 -6.13
CA ALA A 39 2.33 7.86 -7.44
C ALA A 39 2.76 6.38 -7.40
N ASP A 40 3.84 6.07 -6.69
CA ASP A 40 4.35 4.71 -6.57
C ASP A 40 3.37 3.80 -5.80
N LEU A 41 2.77 4.30 -4.71
CA LEU A 41 1.73 3.58 -3.95
C LEU A 41 0.54 3.23 -4.85
N ARG A 42 0.05 4.20 -5.64
CA ARG A 42 -1.03 3.95 -6.60
C ARG A 42 -0.63 2.97 -7.69
N ALA A 43 0.60 3.05 -8.19
CA ALA A 43 1.12 2.13 -9.19
C ALA A 43 1.19 0.69 -8.66
N TRP A 44 1.61 0.51 -7.41
CA TRP A 44 1.62 -0.79 -6.74
C TRP A 44 0.20 -1.36 -6.56
N ALA A 45 -0.76 -0.54 -6.14
CA ALA A 45 -2.17 -0.92 -6.07
C ALA A 45 -2.75 -1.30 -7.44
N HIS A 46 -2.46 -0.51 -8.48
CA HIS A 46 -2.89 -0.83 -9.85
C HIS A 46 -2.23 -2.10 -10.39
N PHE A 47 -0.97 -2.36 -10.04
CA PHE A 47 -0.30 -3.60 -10.42
C PHE A 47 -1.03 -4.81 -9.82
N PHE A 48 -1.40 -4.72 -8.54
CA PHE A 48 -2.21 -5.74 -7.88
C PHE A 48 -3.54 -5.96 -8.60
N VAL A 49 -4.34 -4.92 -8.80
CA VAL A 49 -5.64 -5.03 -9.46
C VAL A 49 -5.52 -5.62 -10.87
N LYS A 50 -4.43 -5.31 -11.58
CA LYS A 50 -4.22 -5.78 -12.95
C LYS A 50 -3.81 -7.25 -13.04
N TRP A 51 -3.00 -7.73 -12.10
CA TRP A 51 -2.33 -9.03 -12.23
C TRP A 51 -2.70 -10.04 -11.16
N GLY A 52 -3.17 -9.58 -10.00
CA GLY A 52 -3.72 -10.44 -8.97
C GLY A 52 -4.95 -11.17 -9.49
N ASN A 53 -4.98 -12.48 -9.25
CA ASN A 53 -6.14 -13.30 -9.52
C ASN A 53 -6.83 -13.63 -8.20
N ASP A 54 -8.01 -13.05 -7.99
CA ASP A 54 -8.87 -13.15 -6.80
C ASP A 54 -9.21 -14.58 -6.40
N GLU A 55 -9.36 -15.49 -7.37
CA GLU A 55 -9.67 -16.90 -7.13
C GLU A 55 -8.46 -17.73 -6.64
N THR A 56 -7.24 -17.38 -7.06
CA THR A 56 -6.06 -18.23 -6.86
C THR A 56 -4.95 -17.64 -5.99
N GLY A 57 -4.98 -16.33 -5.71
CA GLY A 57 -3.89 -15.67 -4.97
C GLY A 57 -2.67 -15.32 -5.85
N LEU A 58 -2.68 -15.71 -7.12
CA LEU A 58 -1.49 -15.66 -7.99
C LEU A 58 -1.43 -14.41 -8.86
N PHE A 59 -0.20 -14.05 -9.26
CA PHE A 59 0.09 -12.92 -10.14
C PHE A 59 0.35 -13.33 -11.61
N GLY A 60 0.07 -14.60 -11.94
CA GLY A 60 0.33 -15.20 -13.25
C GLY A 60 1.81 -15.47 -13.57
N SER A 61 2.75 -15.08 -12.70
CA SER A 61 4.17 -15.49 -12.76
C SER A 61 4.89 -15.21 -11.44
N GLU A 62 5.95 -15.96 -11.15
CA GLU A 62 6.80 -15.72 -9.97
C GLU A 62 7.53 -14.39 -10.03
N GLU A 63 7.96 -13.94 -11.23
CA GLU A 63 8.61 -12.64 -11.40
C GLU A 63 7.71 -11.48 -10.97
N ARG A 64 6.42 -11.54 -11.34
CA ARG A 64 5.43 -10.53 -10.92
C ARG A 64 5.16 -10.58 -9.43
N ARG A 65 5.05 -11.78 -8.85
CA ARG A 65 4.90 -11.93 -7.41
C ARG A 65 6.09 -11.33 -6.66
N LYS A 66 7.31 -11.66 -7.10
CA LYS A 66 8.54 -11.15 -6.52
C LYS A 66 8.63 -9.62 -6.63
N TRP A 67 8.26 -9.06 -7.79
CA TRP A 67 8.22 -7.61 -7.96
C TRP A 67 7.23 -6.97 -6.98
N PHE A 68 6.02 -7.52 -6.87
CA PHE A 68 4.98 -7.01 -5.98
C PHE A 68 5.44 -7.00 -4.52
N ASP A 69 6.04 -8.09 -4.05
CA ASP A 69 6.51 -8.21 -2.68
C ASP A 69 7.67 -7.22 -2.40
N LEU A 70 8.68 -7.17 -3.26
CA LEU A 70 9.82 -6.26 -3.11
C LEU A 70 9.41 -4.79 -3.14
N GLU A 71 8.48 -4.44 -4.02
CA GLU A 71 7.97 -3.09 -4.11
C GLU A 71 7.16 -2.71 -2.87
N GLY A 72 6.36 -3.63 -2.32
CA GLY A 72 5.66 -3.42 -1.06
C GLY A 72 6.61 -3.10 0.10
N PHE A 73 7.73 -3.83 0.22
CA PHE A 73 8.75 -3.53 1.23
C PHE A 73 9.39 -2.15 1.03
N ARG A 74 9.77 -1.83 -0.22
CA ARG A 74 10.36 -0.52 -0.56
C ARG A 74 9.42 0.63 -0.18
N LEU A 75 8.13 0.48 -0.50
CA LEU A 75 7.09 1.48 -0.22
C LEU A 75 6.85 1.64 1.29
N ARG A 76 6.81 0.54 2.03
CA ARG A 76 6.69 0.57 3.49
C ARG A 76 7.84 1.34 4.12
N ASP A 77 9.07 1.08 3.70
CA ASP A 77 10.24 1.76 4.25
C ASP A 77 10.27 3.25 3.88
N GLU A 78 9.79 3.61 2.69
CA GLU A 78 9.71 5.01 2.27
C GLU A 78 8.60 5.77 3.02
N LEU A 79 7.46 5.12 3.29
CA LEU A 79 6.43 5.65 4.19
C LEU A 79 6.97 5.85 5.60
N GLU A 80 7.69 4.88 6.16
CA GLU A 80 8.28 4.98 7.49
C GLU A 80 9.22 6.18 7.61
N LYS A 81 10.03 6.47 6.57
CA LYS A 81 10.90 7.66 6.56
C LYS A 81 10.12 8.98 6.59
N GLN A 82 9.03 9.07 5.85
CA GLN A 82 8.30 10.33 5.67
C GLN A 82 7.29 10.57 6.81
N VAL A 83 6.62 9.51 7.28
CA VAL A 83 5.50 9.62 8.23
C VAL A 83 5.63 8.72 9.46
N GLY A 84 6.76 8.01 9.65
CA GLY A 84 6.99 7.12 10.80
C GLY A 84 7.02 7.84 12.16
N HIS A 85 7.21 9.16 12.16
CA HIS A 85 7.09 9.98 13.36
C HIS A 85 5.63 10.21 13.81
N LEU A 86 4.66 9.98 12.91
CA LEU A 86 3.21 10.13 13.16
C LEU A 86 2.53 8.77 13.32
N TYR A 87 2.97 7.77 12.57
CA TYR A 87 2.32 6.47 12.44
C TYR A 87 3.32 5.33 12.55
N THR A 88 2.86 4.17 13.03
CA THR A 88 3.58 2.90 12.87
C THR A 88 3.14 2.25 11.57
N ILE A 89 4.04 2.05 10.61
CA ILE A 89 3.68 1.49 9.30
C ILE A 89 3.96 -0.02 9.25
N THR A 90 2.89 -0.79 9.04
CA THR A 90 2.94 -2.24 8.78
C THR A 90 2.66 -2.54 7.31
N LEU A 91 3.22 -3.63 6.80
CA LEU A 91 2.96 -4.12 5.44
C LEU A 91 2.21 -5.44 5.53
N GLN A 92 1.08 -5.53 4.84
CA GLN A 92 0.33 -6.76 4.66
C GLN A 92 0.32 -7.12 3.17
N LEU A 93 1.11 -8.13 2.80
CA LEU A 93 1.12 -8.69 1.46
C LEU A 93 -0.06 -9.64 1.27
N TRP A 94 -0.55 -9.69 0.03
CA TRP A 94 -1.62 -10.60 -0.37
C TRP A 94 -1.09 -12.03 -0.53
N PHE A 95 -1.86 -13.04 -0.11
CA PHE A 95 -1.43 -14.44 -0.07
C PHE A 95 -1.78 -15.18 -1.35
#